data_AF-A0A0U3S2H5-F1
#
_entry.id   AF-A0A0U3S2H5-F1
#
_cell.length_a   1.000
_cell.length_b   1.000
_cell.length_c   1.000
_cell.angle_alpha   90.00
_cell.angle_beta   90.00
_cell.angle_gamma   90.00
#
_symmetry.space_group_name_H-M   'P 1'
#
loop_
_entity.id
_entity.type
_entity.pdbx_description
1 polymer ?
#
loop_
_entity_poly.entity_id
_entity_poly.type
_entity_poly.pdbx_seq_one_letter_code
_entity_poly.pdbx_strand_id
1 'polypeptide(L)'
;MSELGRTLLRISFYSWMFYLPQILSFTVWGFGSGWAGALLLFLISSVGYTIRGMAFLIVPLGLLKMILRSNIIVTEDSVKYFRPAAFYGVIAFALRLFNMLIPEFLPLRVILEQSLLVVSLVVSYYYMGIIVSRSSPGRVHLIRISSLLAGFVTFFLLPPPI
;
A
#
# COMPACT_ATOMS: atom_id res chain seq x y z
N MET A 1 0.25 -23.53 10.09
CA MET A 1 -0.43 -22.22 9.98
C MET A 1 -1.50 -22.34 8.90
N SER A 2 -2.75 -21.93 9.16
CA SER A 2 -3.83 -22.02 8.17
C SER A 2 -3.59 -21.10 6.97
N GLU A 3 -4.23 -21.38 5.83
CA GLU A 3 -4.15 -20.53 4.63
C GLU A 3 -4.63 -19.10 4.93
N LEU A 4 -5.71 -18.97 5.71
CA LEU A 4 -6.20 -17.69 6.21
C LEU A 4 -5.13 -16.94 7.01
N GLY A 5 -4.42 -17.63 7.91
CA GLY A 5 -3.36 -17.02 8.72
C GLY A 5 -2.20 -16.50 7.87
N ARG A 6 -1.79 -17.24 6.82
CA ARG A 6 -0.76 -16.78 5.86
C ARG A 6 -1.21 -15.52 5.12
N THR A 7 -2.44 -15.50 4.63
CA THR A 7 -3.00 -14.35 3.91
C THR A 7 -3.06 -13.11 4.80
N LEU A 8 -3.58 -13.25 6.04
CA LEU A 8 -3.66 -12.13 6.99
C LEU A 8 -2.29 -11.57 7.36
N LEU A 9 -1.30 -12.42 7.59
CA LEU A 9 0.07 -11.97 7.87
C LEU A 9 0.66 -11.22 6.67
N ARG A 10 0.44 -11.70 5.44
CA ARG A 10 0.95 -11.05 4.24
C ARG A 10 0.27 -9.71 3.97
N ILE A 11 -1.06 -9.63 4.17
CA ILE A 11 -1.78 -8.35 4.12
C ILE A 11 -1.17 -7.39 5.14
N SER A 12 -1.08 -7.81 6.41
CA SER A 12 -0.54 -6.97 7.49
C SER A 12 0.86 -6.47 7.16
N PHE A 13 1.74 -7.35 6.68
CA PHE A 13 3.11 -7.03 6.35
C PHE A 13 3.20 -6.04 5.18
N TYR A 14 2.47 -6.27 4.08
CA TYR A 14 2.47 -5.34 2.95
C TYR A 14 1.86 -3.99 3.29
N SER A 15 0.79 -3.98 4.09
CA SER A 15 0.16 -2.75 4.59
C SER A 15 1.12 -1.94 5.46
N TRP A 16 1.83 -2.60 6.39
CA TRP A 16 2.84 -1.95 7.23
C TRP A 16 4.01 -1.39 6.41
N MET A 17 4.53 -2.17 5.45
CA MET A 17 5.61 -1.72 4.56
C MET A 17 5.22 -0.49 3.73
N PHE A 18 4.01 -0.48 3.16
CA PHE A 18 3.53 0.63 2.32
C PHE A 18 3.47 1.95 3.09
N TYR A 19 3.13 1.90 4.38
CA TYR A 19 3.02 3.07 5.26
C TYR A 19 4.23 3.31 6.18
N LEU A 20 5.30 2.54 6.02
CA LEU A 20 6.57 2.71 6.73
C LEU A 20 7.09 4.18 6.74
N PRO A 21 7.05 4.94 5.61
CA PRO A 21 7.53 6.32 5.62
C PRO A 21 6.71 7.24 6.54
N GLN A 22 5.40 7.00 6.70
CA GLN A 22 4.55 7.79 7.58
C GLN A 22 4.67 7.37 9.04
N ILE A 23 4.84 6.06 9.29
CA ILE A 23 5.18 5.55 10.63
C ILE A 23 6.46 6.22 11.13
N LEU A 24 7.50 6.28 10.29
CA LEU A 24 8.73 7.00 10.62
C LEU A 24 8.47 8.47 10.89
N SER A 25 7.75 9.17 9.99
CA SER A 25 7.47 10.59 10.17
C SER A 25 6.77 10.88 11.48
N PHE A 26 5.73 10.12 11.87
CA PHE A 26 5.07 10.27 13.16
C PHE A 26 5.99 9.94 14.35
N THR A 27 6.84 8.92 14.21
CA THR A 27 7.84 8.57 15.23
C THR A 27 8.78 9.73 15.50
N VAL A 28 9.16 10.49 14.47
CA VAL A 28 10.07 11.65 14.60
C VAL A 28 9.48 12.72 15.53
N TRP A 29 8.18 12.97 15.47
CA TRP A 29 7.50 13.92 16.37
C TRP A 29 7.59 13.47 17.84
N GLY A 30 7.68 12.18 18.09
CA GLY A 30 7.72 11.60 19.44
C GLY A 30 9.03 11.89 20.16
N PHE A 31 10.11 12.18 19.43
CA PHE A 31 11.39 12.59 20.03
C PHE A 31 11.28 13.89 20.82
N GLY A 32 10.27 14.73 20.57
CA GLY A 32 10.00 15.92 21.40
C GLY A 32 9.68 15.60 22.86
N SER A 33 9.27 14.36 23.16
CA SER A 33 9.04 13.85 24.53
C SER A 33 10.06 12.78 24.96
N GLY A 34 11.20 12.69 24.26
CA GLY A 34 12.25 11.68 24.49
C GLY A 34 11.96 10.31 23.87
N TRP A 35 12.82 9.33 24.18
CA TRP A 35 12.78 7.98 23.60
C TRP A 35 11.47 7.22 23.89
N ALA A 36 10.88 7.42 25.06
CA ALA A 36 9.59 6.84 25.42
C ALA A 36 8.46 7.38 24.53
N GLY A 37 8.47 8.69 24.23
CA GLY A 37 7.52 9.31 23.31
C GLY A 37 7.68 8.81 21.87
N ALA A 38 8.93 8.67 21.40
CA ALA A 38 9.22 8.09 20.09
C ALA A 38 8.71 6.64 19.98
N LEU A 39 8.96 5.79 20.99
CA LEU A 39 8.46 4.42 20.99
C LEU A 39 6.93 4.35 20.99
N LEU A 40 6.27 5.18 21.81
CA LEU A 40 4.81 5.21 21.87
C LEU A 40 4.19 5.62 20.53
N LEU A 41 4.71 6.68 19.89
CA LEU A 41 4.22 7.10 18.58
C LEU A 41 4.56 6.09 17.49
N PHE A 42 5.68 5.39 17.56
CA PHE A 42 5.99 4.29 16.64
C PHE A 42 4.96 3.17 16.73
N LEU A 43 4.59 2.76 17.94
CA LEU A 43 3.60 1.69 18.15
C LEU A 43 2.21 2.10 17.67
N ILE A 44 1.74 3.29 18.07
CA ILE A 44 0.41 3.79 17.69
C ILE A 44 0.33 3.99 16.17
N SER A 45 1.33 4.65 15.57
CA SER A 45 1.36 4.88 14.13
C SER A 45 1.48 3.56 13.38
N SER A 46 2.28 2.60 13.85
CA SER A 46 2.38 1.27 13.23
C SER A 46 1.02 0.57 13.17
N VAL A 47 0.25 0.55 14.26
CA VAL A 47 -1.08 -0.07 14.28
C VAL A 47 -2.05 0.71 13.38
N GLY A 48 -2.17 2.03 13.58
CA GLY A 48 -3.12 2.87 12.85
C GLY A 48 -2.91 2.83 11.33
N TYR A 49 -1.65 2.95 10.89
CA TYR A 49 -1.31 2.90 9.48
C TYR A 49 -1.38 1.50 8.87
N THR A 50 -1.12 0.45 9.66
CA THR A 50 -1.35 -0.92 9.19
C THR A 50 -2.83 -1.14 8.88
N ILE A 51 -3.74 -0.71 9.77
CA ILE A 51 -5.20 -0.79 9.54
C ILE A 51 -5.60 -0.01 8.28
N ARG A 52 -5.09 1.21 8.12
CA ARG A 52 -5.34 2.01 6.90
C ARG A 52 -4.80 1.32 5.64
N GLY A 53 -3.63 0.71 5.72
CA GLY A 53 -3.05 -0.06 4.62
C GLY A 53 -3.81 -1.34 4.30
N MET A 54 -4.42 -1.98 5.29
CA MET A 54 -5.31 -3.12 5.07
C MET A 54 -6.54 -2.68 4.28
N ALA A 55 -7.15 -1.56 4.65
CA ALA A 55 -8.28 -0.99 3.90
C ALA A 55 -7.88 -0.64 2.46
N PHE A 56 -6.73 0.01 2.28
CA PHE A 56 -6.23 0.39 0.96
C PHE A 56 -5.91 -0.82 0.05
N LEU A 57 -5.56 -1.97 0.63
CA LEU A 57 -5.38 -3.24 -0.09
C LEU A 57 -6.72 -3.96 -0.36
N ILE A 58 -7.63 -3.98 0.61
CA ILE A 58 -8.86 -4.81 0.49
C ILE A 58 -9.94 -4.10 -0.35
N VAL A 59 -10.08 -2.77 -0.23
CA VAL A 59 -11.12 -1.99 -0.93
C VAL A 59 -11.09 -2.15 -2.46
N PRO A 60 -9.94 -2.06 -3.15
CA PRO A 60 -9.87 -2.29 -4.59
C PRO A 60 -10.39 -3.67 -5.02
N LEU A 61 -10.09 -4.72 -4.25
CA LEU A 61 -10.57 -6.07 -4.51
C LEU A 61 -12.09 -6.16 -4.32
N GLY A 62 -12.63 -5.51 -3.28
CA GLY A 62 -14.06 -5.41 -3.04
C GLY A 62 -14.79 -4.66 -4.16
N LEU A 63 -14.27 -3.50 -4.59
CA LEU A 63 -14.81 -2.72 -5.70
C LEU A 63 -14.78 -3.52 -7.01
N LEU A 64 -13.68 -4.20 -7.29
CA LEU A 64 -13.55 -5.03 -8.48
C LEU A 64 -14.56 -6.19 -8.47
N LYS A 65 -14.77 -6.81 -7.31
CA LYS A 65 -15.81 -7.85 -7.11
C LYS A 65 -17.21 -7.33 -7.41
N MET A 66 -17.52 -6.11 -6.95
CA MET A 66 -18.81 -5.46 -7.23
C MET A 66 -18.97 -5.13 -8.72
N ILE A 67 -17.96 -4.53 -9.36
CA ILE A 67 -18.00 -4.13 -10.77
C ILE A 67 -18.17 -5.34 -11.69
N LEU A 68 -17.40 -6.41 -11.44
CA LEU A 68 -17.39 -7.59 -12.28
C LEU A 68 -18.51 -8.58 -11.95
N ARG A 69 -19.29 -8.34 -10.87
CA ARG A 69 -20.26 -9.28 -10.30
C ARG A 69 -19.69 -10.70 -10.21
N SER A 70 -18.45 -10.82 -9.78
CA SER A 70 -17.67 -12.05 -9.85
C SER A 70 -17.47 -12.70 -8.48
N ASN A 71 -17.22 -14.01 -8.48
CA ASN A 71 -16.80 -14.73 -7.28
C ASN A 71 -15.28 -14.59 -7.07
N ILE A 72 -14.76 -13.36 -7.01
CA ILE A 72 -13.35 -13.16 -6.63
C ILE A 72 -13.21 -13.59 -5.17
N ILE A 73 -12.40 -14.63 -4.96
CA ILE A 73 -11.99 -15.11 -3.64
C ILE A 73 -10.65 -14.46 -3.33
N VAL A 74 -10.53 -13.86 -2.14
CA VAL A 74 -9.26 -13.31 -1.66
C VAL A 74 -8.37 -14.49 -1.26
N THR A 75 -7.40 -14.83 -2.10
CA THR A 75 -6.41 -15.87 -1.87
C THR A 75 -5.04 -15.25 -1.58
N GLU A 76 -4.08 -16.09 -1.19
CA GLU A 76 -2.70 -15.64 -0.99
C GLU A 76 -2.09 -15.01 -2.27
N ASP A 77 -2.49 -15.49 -3.44
CA ASP A 77 -2.05 -14.93 -4.72
C ASP A 77 -2.74 -13.60 -5.04
N SER A 78 -4.00 -13.43 -4.66
CA SER A 78 -4.74 -12.21 -4.93
C SER A 78 -4.28 -11.01 -4.12
N VAL A 79 -3.38 -11.18 -3.13
CA VAL A 79 -2.77 -10.07 -2.36
C VAL A 79 -1.36 -9.72 -2.83
N LYS A 80 -0.74 -10.58 -3.68
CA LYS A 80 0.59 -10.31 -4.26
C LYS A 80 0.59 -9.10 -5.19
N TYR A 81 -0.57 -8.67 -5.66
CA TYR A 81 -0.68 -7.47 -6.49
C TYR A 81 -0.14 -6.21 -5.81
N PHE A 82 -0.22 -6.16 -4.46
CA PHE A 82 0.17 -4.98 -3.69
C PHE A 82 1.68 -4.90 -3.41
N ARG A 83 2.45 -5.90 -3.82
CA ARG A 83 3.91 -5.95 -3.61
C ARG A 83 4.67 -4.73 -4.16
N PRO A 84 4.37 -4.20 -5.36
CA PRO A 84 5.05 -3.00 -5.87
C PRO A 84 4.81 -1.78 -4.96
N ALA A 85 3.58 -1.58 -4.48
CA ALA A 85 3.26 -0.52 -3.52
C ALA A 85 3.98 -0.72 -2.17
N ALA A 86 4.00 -1.94 -1.63
CA ALA A 86 4.76 -2.26 -0.42
C ALA A 86 6.26 -1.97 -0.59
N PHE A 87 6.83 -2.27 -1.76
CA PHE A 87 8.23 -1.98 -2.06
C PHE A 87 8.52 -0.48 -2.19
N TYR A 88 7.58 0.29 -2.76
CA TYR A 88 7.65 1.75 -2.74
C TYR A 88 7.80 2.27 -1.29
N GLY A 89 7.03 1.76 -0.34
CA GLY A 89 7.09 2.22 1.05
C GLY A 89 8.49 2.02 1.67
N VAL A 90 9.18 0.94 1.33
CA VAL A 90 10.57 0.71 1.76
C VAL A 90 11.53 1.73 1.14
N ILE A 91 11.40 2.00 -0.17
CA ILE A 91 12.24 2.99 -0.84
C ILE A 91 11.99 4.39 -0.26
N ALA A 92 10.73 4.78 -0.10
CA ALA A 92 10.35 6.06 0.47
C ALA A 92 10.84 6.20 1.91
N PHE A 93 10.80 5.14 2.72
CA PHE A 93 11.41 5.14 4.04
C PHE A 93 12.92 5.39 3.99
N ALA A 94 13.65 4.72 3.10
CA ALA A 94 15.09 4.96 2.91
C ALA A 94 15.38 6.40 2.46
N LEU A 95 14.56 6.95 1.55
CA LEU A 95 14.65 8.35 1.12
C LEU A 95 14.40 9.32 2.28
N ARG A 96 13.43 9.03 3.17
CA ARG A 96 13.17 9.84 4.37
C ARG A 96 14.31 9.78 5.37
N LEU A 97 14.92 8.61 5.59
CA LEU A 97 16.12 8.48 6.42
C LEU A 97 17.30 9.27 5.82
N PHE A 98 17.54 9.17 4.51
CA PHE A 98 18.58 9.92 3.82
C PHE A 98 18.38 11.43 3.94
N ASN A 99 17.14 11.90 3.84
CA ASN A 99 16.79 13.31 4.01
C ASN A 99 17.04 13.84 5.43
N MET A 100 17.11 12.97 6.45
CA MET A 100 17.53 13.40 7.79
C MET A 100 19.02 13.73 7.85
N LEU A 101 19.82 13.17 6.94
CA LEU A 101 21.26 13.44 6.83
C LEU A 101 21.55 14.65 5.93
N ILE A 102 20.75 14.85 4.88
CA ILE A 102 20.92 15.94 3.89
C ILE A 102 19.57 16.65 3.69
N PRO A 103 19.23 17.68 4.49
CA PRO A 103 17.94 18.36 4.44
C PRO A 103 17.66 19.10 3.12
N GLU A 104 18.71 19.53 2.39
CA GLU A 104 18.61 20.22 1.10
C GLU A 104 17.97 19.34 0.01
N PHE A 105 17.92 18.03 0.24
CA PHE A 105 17.30 17.06 -0.65
C PHE A 105 15.77 17.07 -0.62
N LEU A 106 15.14 17.85 0.27
CA LEU A 106 13.70 17.81 0.54
C LEU A 106 12.81 17.96 -0.72
N PRO A 107 13.01 18.96 -1.61
CA PRO A 107 12.13 19.12 -2.77
C PRO A 107 12.25 17.94 -3.75
N LEU A 108 13.49 17.46 -3.99
CA LEU A 108 13.75 16.34 -4.89
C LEU A 108 13.18 15.03 -4.33
N ARG A 109 13.31 14.83 -3.01
CA ARG A 109 12.70 13.69 -2.30
C ARG A 109 11.20 13.64 -2.51
N VAL A 110 10.50 14.77 -2.34
CA VAL A 110 9.04 14.83 -2.49
C VAL A 110 8.63 14.44 -3.90
N ILE A 111 9.30 14.97 -4.93
CA ILE A 111 9.01 14.62 -6.33
C ILE A 111 9.24 13.12 -6.59
N LEU A 112 10.35 12.58 -6.10
CA LEU A 112 10.67 11.16 -6.25
C LEU A 112 9.66 10.27 -5.53
N GLU A 113 9.32 10.58 -4.27
CA GLU A 113 8.34 9.82 -3.49
C GLU A 113 6.96 9.82 -4.19
N GLN A 114 6.48 10.97 -4.66
CA GLN A 114 5.17 11.03 -5.33
C GLN A 114 5.17 10.30 -6.68
N SER A 115 6.25 10.44 -7.47
CA SER A 115 6.36 9.74 -8.75
C SER A 115 6.42 8.23 -8.56
N LEU A 116 7.23 7.75 -7.61
CA LEU A 116 7.33 6.32 -7.29
C LEU A 116 6.02 5.78 -6.73
N LEU A 117 5.32 6.53 -5.89
CA LEU A 117 4.01 6.17 -5.37
C LEU A 117 3.02 5.92 -6.51
N VAL A 118 2.83 6.90 -7.39
CA VAL A 118 1.88 6.80 -8.52
C VAL A 118 2.22 5.62 -9.42
N VAL A 119 3.49 5.47 -9.81
CA VAL A 119 3.93 4.35 -10.66
C VAL A 119 3.70 3.01 -9.96
N SER A 120 4.04 2.89 -8.67
CA SER A 120 3.86 1.65 -7.91
C SER A 120 2.38 1.25 -7.77
N LEU A 121 1.49 2.23 -7.62
CA LEU A 121 0.05 2.01 -7.55
C LEU A 121 -0.51 1.54 -8.89
N VAL A 122 -0.15 2.21 -10.00
CA VAL A 122 -0.57 1.82 -11.35
C VAL A 122 -0.11 0.39 -11.65
N VAL A 123 1.15 0.06 -11.37
CA VAL A 123 1.69 -1.29 -11.57
C VAL A 123 0.96 -2.31 -10.69
N SER A 124 0.69 -1.97 -9.43
CA SER A 124 -0.04 -2.86 -8.51
C SER A 124 -1.44 -3.19 -9.04
N TYR A 125 -2.23 -2.17 -9.40
CA TYR A 125 -3.59 -2.37 -9.88
C TYR A 125 -3.66 -3.03 -11.27
N TYR A 126 -2.68 -2.78 -12.13
CA TYR A 126 -2.55 -3.54 -13.38
C TYR A 126 -2.28 -5.02 -13.10
N TYR A 127 -1.37 -5.32 -12.15
CA TYR A 127 -1.04 -6.69 -11.77
C TYR A 127 -2.22 -7.41 -11.09
N MET A 128 -3.05 -6.68 -10.33
CA MET A 128 -4.33 -7.18 -9.82
C MET A 128 -5.22 -7.69 -10.95
N GLY A 129 -5.37 -6.89 -12.01
CA GLY A 129 -6.13 -7.26 -13.20
C GLY A 129 -5.57 -8.49 -13.90
N ILE A 130 -4.24 -8.64 -13.99
CA ILE A 130 -3.62 -9.85 -14.53
C ILE A 130 -4.00 -11.08 -13.69
N ILE A 131 -3.85 -11.02 -12.36
CA ILE A 131 -4.14 -12.14 -11.46
C ILE A 131 -5.60 -12.56 -11.58
N VAL A 132 -6.54 -11.60 -11.50
CA VAL A 132 -7.99 -11.86 -11.57
C VAL A 132 -8.41 -12.36 -12.95
N SER A 133 -7.78 -11.89 -14.02
CA SER A 133 -8.13 -12.29 -15.39
C SER A 133 -7.86 -13.76 -15.70
N ARG A 134 -7.00 -14.44 -14.93
CA ARG A 134 -6.69 -15.87 -15.10
C ARG A 134 -7.93 -16.74 -14.93
N SER A 135 -8.88 -16.31 -14.11
CA SER A 135 -10.13 -17.04 -13.87
C SER A 135 -11.21 -16.75 -14.92
N SER A 136 -10.97 -15.86 -15.87
CA SER A 136 -11.95 -15.47 -16.90
C SER A 136 -11.28 -15.03 -18.21
N PRO A 137 -10.73 -15.97 -18.99
CA PRO A 137 -9.97 -15.67 -20.22
C PRO A 137 -10.75 -14.87 -21.27
N GLY A 138 -12.07 -15.01 -21.31
CA GLY A 138 -12.94 -14.26 -22.24
C GLY A 138 -13.16 -12.78 -21.90
N ARG A 139 -12.70 -12.29 -20.74
CA ARG A 139 -12.93 -10.90 -20.27
C ARG A 139 -11.65 -10.17 -19.85
N VAL A 140 -10.49 -10.60 -20.36
CA VAL A 140 -9.17 -10.13 -19.91
C VAL A 140 -9.04 -8.60 -19.96
N HIS A 141 -9.38 -7.97 -21.08
CA HIS A 141 -9.25 -6.51 -21.24
C HIS A 141 -10.17 -5.75 -20.29
N LEU A 142 -11.43 -6.18 -20.16
CA LEU A 142 -12.39 -5.58 -19.23
C LEU A 142 -11.87 -5.64 -17.78
N ILE A 143 -11.39 -6.82 -17.35
CA ILE A 143 -10.89 -7.02 -15.99
C ILE A 143 -9.70 -6.11 -15.68
N ARG A 144 -8.76 -5.95 -16.62
CA ARG A 144 -7.60 -5.07 -16.44
C ARG A 144 -8.01 -3.60 -16.33
N ILE A 145 -8.92 -3.14 -17.19
CA ILE A 145 -9.42 -1.77 -17.16
C ILE A 145 -10.20 -1.52 -15.86
N SER A 146 -11.10 -2.41 -15.47
CA SER A 146 -11.86 -2.31 -14.22
C SER A 146 -10.94 -2.33 -12.99
N SER A 147 -9.83 -3.07 -13.04
CA SER A 147 -8.85 -3.10 -11.94
C SER A 147 -8.12 -1.77 -11.78
N LEU A 148 -7.73 -1.14 -12.88
CA LEU A 148 -7.15 0.21 -12.84
C LEU A 148 -8.17 1.23 -12.33
N LEU A 149 -9.41 1.18 -12.80
CA LEU A 149 -10.50 2.05 -12.34
C LEU A 149 -10.77 1.87 -10.85
N ALA A 150 -10.84 0.63 -10.35
CA ALA A 150 -10.97 0.34 -8.91
C ALA A 150 -9.80 0.92 -8.11
N GLY A 151 -8.59 0.88 -8.68
CA GLY A 151 -7.40 1.51 -8.12
C GLY A 151 -7.49 3.02 -8.02
N PHE A 152 -7.92 3.69 -9.09
CA PHE A 152 -8.16 5.14 -9.11
C PHE A 152 -9.25 5.53 -8.09
N VAL A 153 -10.38 4.83 -8.07
CA VAL A 153 -11.44 5.09 -7.10
C VAL A 153 -10.93 4.92 -5.67
N THR A 154 -10.15 3.86 -5.40
CA THR A 154 -9.55 3.66 -4.07
C THR A 154 -8.58 4.79 -3.71
N PHE A 155 -7.76 5.26 -4.65
CA PHE A 155 -6.87 6.39 -4.43
C PHE A 155 -7.65 7.66 -4.01
N PHE A 156 -8.80 7.94 -4.63
CA PHE A 156 -9.62 9.09 -4.23
C PHE A 156 -10.37 8.88 -2.91
N LEU A 157 -10.86 7.66 -2.63
CA LEU A 157 -11.57 7.35 -1.39
C LEU A 157 -10.63 7.28 -0.17
N LEU A 158 -9.41 6.81 -0.39
CA LEU A 158 -8.40 6.58 0.63
C LEU A 158 -7.07 7.18 0.14
N PRO A 159 -6.96 8.52 0.03
CA PRO A 159 -5.74 9.13 -0.49
C PRO A 159 -4.53 8.64 0.31
N PRO A 160 -3.45 8.19 -0.36
CA PRO A 160 -2.24 7.83 0.36
C PRO A 160 -1.73 9.08 1.09
N PRO A 161 -1.23 8.93 2.32
CA PRO A 161 -0.73 10.05 3.09
C PRO A 161 0.53 10.61 2.43
N ILE A 162 0.47 11.90 2.12
CA ILE A 162 1.56 12.70 1.56
C ILE A 162 2.61 12.94 2.65
#